data_AF-A0A969NF73-F1
#
_entry.id   AF-A0A969NF73-F1
#
_cell.length_a   1.000
_cell.length_b   1.000
_cell.length_c   1.000
_cell.angle_alpha   90.00
_cell.angle_beta   90.00
_cell.angle_gamma   90.00
#
_symmetry.space_group_name_H-M   'P 1'
#
loop_
_entity.id
_entity.type
_entity.pdbx_description
1 polymer ?
#
loop_
_entity_poly.entity_id
_entity_poly.type
_entity_poly.pdbx_seq_one_letter_code
_entity_poly.pdbx_strand_id
1 'polypeptide(L)'
;FGSPETYPRLASFVGFAPVNKTIEAAEEILKIQRDFGNRENRKLSRLKYTIDRFGLEWFRKELQTRLGYELQDEKPYSFKQNGDRYGWSQGTNNRWSLTLFIEGGRIRDTENYKLKTALKEAVQMLDGDVRLTPNQNLILANISADAKPFVEGILKSMKSSLLKLFRD
;
A
#
# COMPACT_ATOMS: atom_id res chain seq x y z
N PHE A 1 -9.26 -28.58 -7.03
CA PHE A 1 -9.62 -27.20 -7.40
C PHE A 1 -8.35 -26.44 -7.78
N GLY A 2 -8.22 -26.08 -9.04
CA GLY A 2 -7.05 -25.38 -9.60
C GLY A 2 -7.08 -25.58 -11.10
N SER A 3 -7.21 -24.50 -11.86
CA SER A 3 -7.07 -24.56 -13.32
C SER A 3 -5.56 -24.48 -13.62
N PRO A 4 -4.97 -25.47 -14.31
CA PRO A 4 -3.54 -25.45 -14.65
C PRO A 4 -3.10 -24.18 -15.39
N GLU A 5 -4.04 -23.54 -16.10
CA GLU A 5 -3.84 -22.31 -16.86
C GLU A 5 -3.71 -21.06 -15.98
N THR A 6 -3.98 -21.17 -14.67
CA THR A 6 -3.93 -20.04 -13.74
C THR A 6 -2.74 -20.12 -12.79
N TYR A 7 -1.94 -19.07 -12.75
CA TYR A 7 -0.69 -19.04 -11.97
C TYR A 7 -0.40 -17.65 -11.41
N PRO A 8 0.23 -17.51 -10.23
CA PRO A 8 0.76 -16.22 -9.77
C PRO A 8 1.91 -15.77 -10.67
N ARG A 9 2.08 -14.45 -10.83
CA ARG A 9 3.16 -13.87 -11.63
C ARG A 9 3.59 -12.55 -10.99
N LEU A 10 4.90 -12.36 -10.84
CA LEU A 10 5.45 -11.07 -10.40
C LEU A 10 5.29 -10.01 -11.51
N ALA A 11 5.35 -8.74 -11.12
CA ALA A 11 5.43 -7.65 -12.07
C ALA A 11 6.77 -7.72 -12.84
N SER A 12 6.76 -7.25 -14.08
CA SER A 12 7.98 -7.10 -14.90
C SER A 12 8.26 -5.61 -15.07
N PHE A 13 9.53 -5.22 -15.03
CA PHE A 13 9.94 -3.85 -15.35
C PHE A 13 9.67 -3.57 -16.84
N VAL A 14 8.91 -2.51 -17.13
CA VAL A 14 8.54 -2.14 -18.51
C VAL A 14 9.22 -0.85 -18.97
N GLY A 15 9.72 -0.05 -18.03
CA GLY A 15 10.36 1.23 -18.32
C GLY A 15 10.10 2.27 -17.22
N PHE A 16 10.89 3.34 -17.22
CA PHE A 16 10.76 4.47 -16.31
C PHE A 16 10.05 5.64 -17.01
N ALA A 17 8.97 6.13 -16.38
CA ALA A 17 8.24 7.32 -16.80
C ALA A 17 8.59 8.51 -15.87
N PRO A 18 8.83 9.72 -16.41
CA PRO A 18 8.96 10.94 -15.61
C PRO A 18 7.72 11.21 -14.74
N VAL A 19 7.91 11.92 -13.61
CA VAL A 19 6.82 12.20 -12.63
C VAL A 19 5.66 12.96 -13.28
N ASN A 20 5.95 13.94 -14.12
CA ASN A 20 4.92 14.71 -14.85
C ASN A 20 4.17 13.90 -15.91
N LYS A 21 4.62 12.66 -16.21
CA LYS A 21 4.03 11.74 -17.18
C LYS A 21 3.38 10.51 -16.54
N THR A 22 3.36 10.41 -15.21
CA THR A 22 2.87 9.23 -14.50
C THR A 22 1.40 8.90 -14.80
N ILE A 23 0.53 9.91 -14.82
CA ILE A 23 -0.91 9.70 -15.06
C ILE A 23 -1.16 9.21 -16.49
N GLU A 24 -0.52 9.83 -17.46
CA GLU A 24 -0.60 9.45 -18.87
C GLU A 24 -0.11 8.01 -19.11
N ALA A 25 1.04 7.64 -18.53
CA ALA A 25 1.56 6.28 -18.58
C ALA A 25 0.59 5.25 -17.96
N ALA A 26 0.01 5.57 -16.80
CA ALA A 26 -0.97 4.70 -16.16
C ALA A 26 -2.24 4.53 -17.00
N GLU A 27 -2.74 5.62 -17.61
CA GLU A 27 -3.91 5.61 -18.48
C GLU A 27 -3.69 4.71 -19.71
N GLU A 28 -2.55 4.84 -20.38
CA GLU A 28 -2.26 4.01 -21.57
C GLU A 28 -2.07 2.53 -21.22
N ILE A 29 -1.47 2.20 -20.07
CA ILE A 29 -1.42 0.81 -19.56
C ILE A 29 -2.84 0.26 -19.37
N LEU A 30 -3.76 1.05 -18.81
CA LEU A 30 -5.15 0.64 -18.62
C LEU A 30 -5.89 0.46 -19.95
N LYS A 31 -5.66 1.34 -20.93
CA LYS A 31 -6.25 1.23 -22.28
C LYS A 31 -5.72 0.01 -23.02
N ILE A 32 -4.42 -0.28 -22.96
CA ILE A 32 -3.85 -1.50 -23.55
C ILE A 32 -4.49 -2.74 -22.92
N GLN A 33 -4.58 -2.79 -21.59
CA GLN A 33 -5.25 -3.90 -20.92
C GLN A 33 -6.74 -4.00 -21.29
N ARG A 34 -7.43 -2.87 -21.46
CA ARG A 34 -8.83 -2.83 -21.90
C ARG A 34 -8.98 -3.44 -23.30
N ASP A 35 -8.10 -3.08 -24.22
CA ASP A 35 -8.22 -3.43 -25.65
C ASP A 35 -7.73 -4.86 -25.92
N PHE A 36 -6.66 -5.29 -25.24
CA PHE A 36 -6.00 -6.57 -25.53
C PHE A 36 -6.23 -7.63 -24.45
N GLY A 37 -6.83 -7.31 -23.31
CA GLY A 37 -7.14 -8.30 -22.27
C GLY A 37 -8.14 -9.36 -22.75
N ASN A 38 -8.01 -10.61 -22.28
CA ASN A 38 -8.97 -11.67 -22.64
C ASN A 38 -10.35 -11.34 -22.04
N ARG A 39 -11.35 -11.12 -22.91
CA ARG A 39 -12.74 -10.80 -22.54
C ARG A 39 -13.67 -12.01 -22.53
N GLU A 40 -13.25 -13.11 -23.15
CA GLU A 40 -14.05 -14.34 -23.25
C GLU A 40 -13.93 -15.18 -21.96
N ASN A 41 -12.71 -15.33 -21.44
CA ASN A 41 -12.45 -16.10 -20.23
C ASN A 41 -11.98 -15.20 -19.08
N ARG A 42 -12.89 -14.96 -18.14
CA ARG A 42 -12.61 -14.15 -16.93
C ARG A 42 -11.41 -14.67 -16.13
N LYS A 43 -11.14 -15.97 -16.10
CA LYS A 43 -9.99 -16.54 -15.37
C LYS A 43 -8.64 -16.09 -15.95
N LEU A 44 -8.61 -15.74 -17.24
CA LEU A 44 -7.45 -15.30 -17.99
C LEU A 44 -7.46 -13.79 -18.32
N SER A 45 -8.36 -13.02 -17.70
CA SER A 45 -8.57 -11.59 -18.01
C SER A 45 -7.56 -10.64 -17.36
N ARG A 46 -6.76 -11.09 -16.38
CA ARG A 46 -5.80 -10.22 -15.67
C ARG A 46 -4.59 -9.87 -16.56
N LEU A 47 -4.05 -8.66 -16.39
CA LEU A 47 -2.90 -8.13 -17.16
C LEU A 47 -1.71 -9.09 -17.27
N LYS A 48 -1.41 -9.87 -16.23
CA LYS A 48 -0.33 -10.88 -16.26
C LYS A 48 -0.44 -11.84 -17.46
N TYR A 49 -1.66 -12.27 -17.82
CA TYR A 49 -1.88 -13.16 -18.95
C TYR A 49 -1.86 -12.41 -20.29
N THR A 50 -2.22 -11.13 -20.32
CA THR A 50 -2.02 -10.29 -21.51
C THR A 50 -0.53 -10.15 -21.80
N ILE A 51 0.29 -9.86 -20.78
CA ILE A 51 1.74 -9.76 -20.91
C ILE A 51 2.34 -11.09 -21.37
N ASP A 52 1.93 -12.22 -20.80
CA ASP A 52 2.50 -13.53 -21.19
C ASP A 52 2.06 -13.98 -22.60
N ARG A 53 0.86 -13.56 -23.06
CA ARG A 53 0.39 -13.87 -24.42
C ARG A 53 1.13 -13.06 -25.49
N PHE A 54 1.33 -11.77 -25.26
CA PHE A 54 1.92 -10.89 -26.27
C PHE A 54 3.43 -10.68 -26.10
N GLY A 55 3.95 -10.93 -24.90
CA GLY A 55 5.34 -10.64 -24.52
C GLY A 55 5.52 -9.23 -23.96
N LEU A 56 6.56 -9.08 -23.12
CA LEU A 56 6.89 -7.81 -22.47
C LEU A 56 7.40 -6.76 -23.48
N GLU A 57 8.21 -7.18 -24.45
CA GLU A 57 8.75 -6.30 -25.51
C GLU A 57 7.63 -5.71 -26.37
N TRP A 58 6.66 -6.53 -26.76
CA TRP A 58 5.47 -6.06 -27.45
C TRP A 58 4.71 -5.04 -26.61
N PHE A 59 4.51 -5.34 -25.33
CA PHE A 59 3.76 -4.45 -24.43
C PHE A 59 4.47 -3.10 -24.26
N ARG A 60 5.80 -3.10 -24.10
CA ARG A 60 6.61 -1.87 -24.03
C ARG A 60 6.48 -1.07 -25.32
N LYS A 61 6.58 -1.71 -26.49
CA LYS A 61 6.44 -1.05 -27.79
C LYS A 61 5.05 -0.44 -27.99
N GLU A 62 3.99 -1.18 -27.66
CA GLU A 62 2.61 -0.68 -27.75
C GLU A 62 2.43 0.53 -26.81
N LEU A 63 2.92 0.44 -25.57
CA LEU A 63 2.86 1.54 -24.61
C LEU A 63 3.58 2.79 -25.12
N GLN A 64 4.81 2.66 -25.61
CA GLN A 64 5.57 3.78 -26.17
C GLN A 64 4.88 4.37 -27.41
N THR A 65 4.24 3.53 -28.23
CA THR A 65 3.48 3.98 -29.40
C THR A 65 2.30 4.85 -28.99
N ARG A 66 1.54 4.45 -27.97
CA ARG A 66 0.40 5.24 -27.47
C ARG A 66 0.81 6.51 -26.73
N LEU A 67 1.93 6.45 -26.02
CA LEU A 67 2.49 7.60 -25.31
C LEU A 67 3.14 8.63 -26.26
N GLY A 68 3.59 8.21 -27.44
CA GLY A 68 4.33 9.06 -28.36
C GLY A 68 5.74 9.42 -27.88
N TYR A 69 6.27 8.69 -26.89
CA TYR A 69 7.64 8.83 -26.40
C TYR A 69 8.18 7.50 -25.86
N GLU A 70 9.50 7.39 -25.76
CA GLU A 70 10.18 6.21 -25.24
C GLU A 70 10.27 6.23 -23.71
N LEU A 71 10.05 5.06 -23.09
CA LEU A 71 10.28 4.91 -21.66
C LEU A 71 11.78 4.77 -21.40
N GLN A 72 12.25 5.41 -20.33
CA GLN A 72 13.66 5.34 -19.94
C GLN A 72 14.00 3.97 -19.35
N ASP A 73 15.29 3.67 -19.28
CA ASP A 73 15.78 2.48 -18.61
C ASP A 73 15.59 2.51 -17.09
N GLU A 74 15.79 1.35 -16.48
CA GLU A 74 15.66 1.17 -15.04
C GLU A 74 16.63 2.08 -14.28
N LYS A 75 16.10 2.78 -13.28
CA LYS A 75 16.91 3.50 -12.30
C LYS A 75 17.19 2.58 -11.11
N PRO A 76 18.40 2.59 -10.52
CA PRO A 76 18.73 1.68 -9.42
C PRO A 76 17.79 1.84 -8.22
N TYR A 77 17.21 0.73 -7.76
CA TYR A 77 16.47 0.65 -6.51
C TYR A 77 16.70 -0.72 -5.85
N SER A 78 16.44 -0.80 -4.54
CA SER A 78 16.40 -2.09 -3.83
C SER A 78 15.33 -2.08 -2.75
N PHE A 79 14.69 -3.23 -2.54
CA PHE A 79 13.76 -3.45 -1.45
C PHE A 79 14.49 -4.20 -0.33
N LYS A 80 14.45 -3.66 0.90
CA LYS A 80 15.04 -4.30 2.08
C LYS A 80 14.02 -5.09 2.90
N GLN A 81 12.78 -4.62 2.93
CA GLN A 81 11.68 -5.23 3.68
C GLN A 81 10.33 -4.77 3.12
N ASN A 82 9.27 -5.52 3.41
CA ASN A 82 7.88 -5.16 3.13
C ASN A 82 7.03 -4.96 4.40
N GLY A 83 7.62 -5.14 5.59
CA GLY A 83 6.96 -4.98 6.88
C GLY A 83 6.83 -3.52 7.31
N ASP A 84 5.83 -3.28 8.16
CA ASP A 84 5.61 -1.98 8.79
C ASP A 84 6.69 -1.68 9.84
N ARG A 85 6.94 -0.38 10.08
CA ARG A 85 7.77 0.09 11.18
C ARG A 85 6.88 0.44 12.36
N TYR A 86 6.77 -0.49 13.30
CA TYR A 86 5.93 -0.33 14.49
C TYR A 86 6.45 0.76 15.43
N GLY A 87 5.53 1.31 16.23
CA GLY A 87 5.86 2.32 17.22
C GLY A 87 6.00 3.72 16.62
N TRP A 88 6.63 4.60 17.39
CA TRP A 88 6.82 6.00 17.01
C TRP A 88 7.99 6.18 16.04
N SER A 89 7.75 6.99 15.02
CA SER A 89 8.80 7.46 14.10
C SER A 89 8.63 8.96 13.84
N GLN A 90 9.74 9.67 13.68
CA GLN A 90 9.73 11.08 13.33
C GLN A 90 9.91 11.23 11.81
N GLY A 91 9.01 11.98 11.18
CA GLY A 91 9.08 12.35 9.78
C GLY A 91 10.02 13.53 9.54
N THR A 92 10.34 13.78 8.27
CA THR A 92 11.21 14.90 7.84
C THR A 92 10.59 16.29 8.08
N ASN A 93 9.29 16.35 8.37
CA ASN A 93 8.55 17.57 8.70
C ASN A 93 8.50 17.86 10.21
N ASN A 94 9.33 17.21 11.03
CA ASN A 94 9.34 17.27 12.49
C ASN A 94 8.03 16.78 13.16
N ARG A 95 7.13 16.13 12.42
CA ARG A 95 5.92 15.50 12.97
C ARG A 95 6.15 14.01 13.20
N TRP A 96 5.35 13.43 14.08
CA TRP A 96 5.48 12.05 14.52
C TRP A 96 4.39 11.16 13.92
N SER A 97 4.70 9.89 13.74
CA SER A 97 3.74 8.87 13.32
C SER A 97 3.85 7.65 14.21
N LEU A 98 2.71 7.14 14.70
CA LEU A 98 2.60 5.93 15.49
C LEU A 98 1.98 4.82 14.65
N THR A 99 2.75 3.79 14.33
CA THR A 99 2.25 2.61 13.63
C THR A 99 1.78 1.56 14.63
N LEU A 100 0.51 1.19 14.55
CA LEU A 100 -0.17 0.25 15.42
C LEU A 100 -0.39 -1.08 14.70
N PHE A 101 0.06 -2.19 15.30
CA PHE A 101 -0.35 -3.50 14.82
C PHE A 101 -1.83 -3.75 15.12
N ILE A 102 -2.57 -4.17 14.10
CA ILE A 102 -3.98 -4.52 14.18
C ILE A 102 -4.14 -5.96 13.69
N GLU A 103 -4.45 -6.86 14.61
CA GLU A 103 -4.60 -8.28 14.28
C GLU A 103 -5.71 -8.49 13.23
N GLY A 104 -5.32 -9.02 12.06
CA GLY A 104 -6.20 -9.25 10.92
C GLY A 104 -6.89 -7.98 10.37
N GLY A 105 -6.35 -6.80 10.67
CA GLY A 105 -6.97 -5.51 10.33
C GLY A 105 -8.36 -5.29 10.95
N ARG A 106 -8.70 -6.03 12.01
CA ARG A 106 -10.04 -6.02 12.57
C ARG A 106 -10.17 -4.98 13.69
N ILE A 107 -10.76 -3.84 13.36
CA ILE A 107 -11.12 -2.81 14.34
C ILE A 107 -12.54 -3.06 14.87
N ARG A 108 -12.62 -3.54 16.11
CA ARG A 108 -13.88 -3.69 16.86
C ARG A 108 -13.62 -3.60 18.35
N ASP A 109 -14.66 -3.29 19.09
CA ASP A 109 -14.63 -3.49 20.54
C ASP A 109 -15.03 -4.94 20.86
N THR A 110 -14.40 -5.49 21.88
CA THR A 110 -14.81 -6.73 22.56
C THR A 110 -15.04 -6.43 24.04
N GLU A 111 -15.35 -7.45 24.84
CA GLU A 111 -15.47 -7.31 26.29
C GLU A 111 -14.17 -6.78 26.92
N ASN A 112 -13.03 -7.33 26.51
CA ASN A 112 -11.71 -7.07 27.11
C ASN A 112 -10.80 -6.17 26.26
N TYR A 113 -11.27 -5.68 25.12
CA TYR A 113 -10.45 -4.89 24.20
C TYR A 113 -11.29 -3.83 23.46
N LYS A 114 -11.15 -2.56 23.84
CA LYS A 114 -11.95 -1.43 23.32
C LYS A 114 -11.26 -0.66 22.18
N LEU A 115 -10.68 -1.38 21.22
CA LEU A 115 -9.85 -0.77 20.15
C LEU A 115 -10.59 0.25 19.29
N LYS A 116 -11.85 -0.01 18.92
CA LYS A 116 -12.61 0.92 18.05
C LYS A 116 -12.89 2.21 18.79
N THR A 117 -13.27 2.12 20.06
CA THR A 117 -13.46 3.28 20.92
C THR A 117 -12.13 4.04 21.10
N ALA A 118 -11.02 3.35 21.35
CA ALA A 118 -9.67 3.93 21.42
C ALA A 118 -9.31 4.77 20.22
N LEU A 119 -9.41 4.17 19.04
CA LEU A 119 -8.99 4.81 17.81
C LEU A 119 -9.92 5.99 17.51
N LYS A 120 -11.21 5.89 17.83
CA LYS A 120 -12.14 7.01 17.69
C LYS A 120 -11.72 8.19 18.57
N GLU A 121 -11.46 7.95 19.85
CA GLU A 121 -11.04 8.99 20.79
C GLU A 121 -9.69 9.61 20.41
N ALA A 122 -8.71 8.77 20.06
CA ALA A 122 -7.40 9.24 19.59
C ALA A 122 -7.56 10.12 18.35
N VAL A 123 -8.32 9.66 17.35
CA VAL A 123 -8.53 10.38 16.08
C VAL A 123 -9.27 11.70 16.27
N GLN A 124 -10.22 11.77 17.20
CA GLN A 124 -10.92 13.02 17.50
C GLN A 124 -9.99 14.13 18.02
N MET A 125 -8.84 13.76 18.57
CA MET A 125 -7.85 14.71 19.10
C MET A 125 -6.58 14.81 18.25
N LEU A 126 -6.52 14.09 17.12
CA LEU A 126 -5.39 14.17 16.20
C LEU A 126 -5.38 15.52 15.50
N ASP A 127 -4.22 16.16 15.51
CA ASP A 127 -3.85 17.27 14.63
C ASP A 127 -3.20 16.77 13.33
N GLY A 128 -3.51 15.54 12.94
CA GLY A 128 -2.86 14.78 11.87
C GLY A 128 -3.83 13.94 11.05
N ASP A 129 -3.34 12.83 10.49
CA ASP A 129 -4.10 11.96 9.60
C ASP A 129 -3.99 10.48 9.98
N VAL A 130 -4.89 9.66 9.44
CA VAL A 130 -4.86 8.20 9.61
C VAL A 130 -4.46 7.57 8.29
N ARG A 131 -3.47 6.68 8.32
CA ARG A 131 -3.04 5.93 7.13
C ARG A 131 -3.22 4.44 7.35
N LEU A 132 -3.87 3.78 6.40
CA LEU A 132 -3.98 2.32 6.39
C LEU A 132 -2.77 1.74 5.66
N THR A 133 -2.16 0.70 6.24
CA THR A 133 -1.00 0.05 5.63
C THR A 133 -1.44 -1.14 4.76
N PRO A 134 -0.62 -1.55 3.77
CA PRO A 134 -0.84 -2.78 3.02
C PRO A 134 -0.77 -4.05 3.89
N ASN A 135 -0.22 -3.94 5.10
CA ASN A 135 -0.07 -5.02 6.08
C ASN A 135 -1.24 -5.10 7.07
N GLN A 136 -2.39 -4.48 6.75
CA GLN A 136 -3.62 -4.48 7.55
C GLN A 136 -3.49 -3.72 8.88
N ASN A 137 -2.48 -2.88 9.03
CA ASN A 137 -2.25 -2.06 10.20
C ASN A 137 -2.67 -0.61 9.95
N LEU A 138 -2.51 0.22 10.98
CA LEU A 138 -2.93 1.60 10.98
C LEU A 138 -1.81 2.50 11.52
N ILE A 139 -1.61 3.64 10.88
CA ILE A 139 -0.69 4.69 11.33
C ILE A 139 -1.50 5.90 11.74
N LEU A 140 -1.32 6.35 12.98
CA LEU A 140 -1.71 7.69 13.40
C LEU A 140 -0.56 8.62 13.03
N ALA A 141 -0.70 9.36 11.94
CA ALA A 141 0.40 10.04 11.26
C ALA A 141 0.33 11.56 11.40
N ASN A 142 1.46 12.21 11.16
CA ASN A 142 1.58 13.67 11.20
C ASN A 142 1.05 14.27 12.52
N ILE A 143 1.51 13.75 13.66
CA ILE A 143 1.12 14.20 14.99
C ILE A 143 2.18 15.18 15.52
N SER A 144 1.76 16.27 16.19
CA SER A 144 2.71 17.12 16.92
C SER A 144 3.39 16.35 18.08
N ALA A 145 4.58 16.78 18.49
CA ALA A 145 5.30 16.15 19.59
C ALA A 145 4.51 16.19 20.91
N ASP A 146 3.78 17.30 21.15
CA ASP A 146 3.02 17.54 22.38
C ASP A 146 1.78 16.63 22.50
N ALA A 147 1.24 16.15 21.38
CA ALA A 147 0.10 15.23 21.37
C ALA A 147 0.49 13.76 21.62
N LYS A 148 1.79 13.39 21.56
CA LYS A 148 2.23 12.00 21.77
C LYS A 148 1.82 11.42 23.12
N PRO A 149 2.06 12.10 24.28
CA PRO A 149 1.70 11.54 25.58
C PRO A 149 0.20 11.31 25.73
N PHE A 150 -0.61 12.17 25.10
CA PHE A 150 -2.06 12.05 25.10
C PHE A 150 -2.54 10.83 24.33
N VAL A 151 -2.04 10.63 23.10
CA VAL A 151 -2.34 9.44 22.28
C VAL A 151 -1.91 8.17 22.99
N GLU A 152 -0.73 8.16 23.61
CA GLU A 152 -0.29 7.02 24.42
C GLU A 152 -1.18 6.78 25.63
N GLY A 153 -1.66 7.83 26.29
CA GLY A 153 -2.57 7.74 27.43
C GLY A 153 -3.87 7.03 27.06
N ILE A 154 -4.49 7.42 25.93
CA ILE A 154 -5.68 6.76 25.39
C ILE A 154 -5.40 5.30 25.08
N LEU A 155 -4.29 4.98 24.42
CA LEU A 155 -3.99 3.59 24.05
C LEU A 155 -3.61 2.72 25.26
N LYS A 156 -2.98 3.30 26.28
CA LYS A 156 -2.56 2.60 27.52
C LYS A 156 -3.73 2.36 28.48
N SER A 157 -4.76 3.21 28.50
CA SER A 157 -5.92 3.03 29.39
C SER A 157 -6.77 1.80 29.04
N MET A 158 -6.46 1.09 27.94
CA MET A 158 -7.24 -0.01 27.39
C MET A 158 -6.64 -1.41 27.52
N LYS A 159 -5.58 -1.61 28.33
CA LYS A 159 -4.76 -2.85 28.44
C LYS A 159 -5.58 -4.15 28.46
N SER A 160 -5.19 -5.20 27.71
CA SER A 160 -3.95 -5.96 28.01
C SER A 160 -3.04 -6.41 26.84
N SER A 161 -3.41 -6.29 25.55
CA SER A 161 -2.59 -6.88 24.46
C SER A 161 -1.72 -5.90 23.65
N LEU A 162 -1.99 -4.58 23.69
CA LEU A 162 -1.20 -3.57 22.95
C LEU A 162 0.21 -3.34 23.50
N LEU A 163 0.52 -3.83 24.71
CA LEU A 163 1.85 -3.72 25.32
C LEU A 163 2.95 -4.50 24.59
N LYS A 164 2.59 -5.40 23.67
CA LYS A 164 3.58 -6.07 22.79
C LYS A 164 4.14 -5.16 21.69
N LEU A 165 3.55 -3.99 21.43
CA LEU A 165 4.03 -3.01 20.43
C LEU A 165 4.99 -1.97 21.00
N PHE A 166 5.08 -1.84 22.31
CA PHE A 166 5.98 -0.90 23.00
C PHE A 166 7.22 -1.60 23.59
N ARG A 167 7.46 -2.87 23.26
CA ARG A 167 8.66 -3.58 23.68
C ARG A 167 9.67 -3.57 22.55
N ASP A 168 10.86 -3.10 22.91
CA ASP A 168 12.11 -3.05 22.16
C ASP A 168 12.44 -4.37 21.44
#